data_AF-A0A929YPX9-F1
#
_entry.id   AF-A0A929YPX9-F1
#
_cell.length_a   1.000
_cell.length_b   1.000
_cell.length_c   1.000
_cell.angle_alpha   90.00
_cell.angle_beta   90.00
_cell.angle_gamma   90.00
#
_symmetry.space_group_name_H-M   'P 1'
#
loop_
_entity.id
_entity.type
_entity.pdbx_description
1 polymer ?
#
loop_
_entity_poly.entity_id
_entity_poly.type
_entity_poly.pdbx_seq_one_letter_code
_entity_poly.pdbx_strand_id
1 'polypeptide(L)'
;MNIAILGHGLEGQAVEAYFKTHSSEANPNHFTFFDHFEDHQIPDFHLENFDLVFRSPSVHPQFILEPEQRGKSQNWTSITNYFFESCKAPIIGVTGTKGKGTTCSIITNLLRQFPERFNNIHLVGNIGTPAILELDKITEKDLVVYEMSSFQCWDLRKSPHVAVVLR
;
A
#
# COMPACT_ATOMS: atom_id res chain seq x y z
N MET A 1 -17.31 -9.06 1.47
CA MET A 1 -16.44 -9.37 0.30
C MET A 1 -15.46 -10.46 0.69
N ASN A 2 -15.00 -11.26 -0.27
CA ASN A 2 -13.91 -12.21 -0.11
C ASN A 2 -12.59 -11.56 -0.52
N ILE A 3 -11.68 -11.40 0.43
CA ILE A 3 -10.40 -10.69 0.25
C ILE A 3 -9.26 -11.68 0.43
N ALA A 4 -8.43 -11.84 -0.59
CA ALA A 4 -7.18 -12.58 -0.50
C ALA A 4 -6.02 -11.64 -0.14
N ILE A 5 -5.15 -12.07 0.76
CA ILE A 5 -3.95 -11.33 1.16
C ILE A 5 -2.74 -12.24 0.98
N LEU A 6 -1.87 -11.90 0.03
CA LEU A 6 -0.62 -12.60 -0.25
C LEU A 6 0.47 -12.03 0.66
N GLY A 7 0.78 -12.76 1.73
CA GLY A 7 1.74 -12.40 2.78
C GLY A 7 1.11 -11.64 3.95
N HIS A 8 1.06 -12.28 5.12
CA HIS A 8 0.45 -11.81 6.36
C HIS A 8 1.47 -11.17 7.33
N GLY A 9 2.41 -10.40 6.78
CA GLY A 9 3.27 -9.53 7.58
C GLY A 9 2.51 -8.32 8.15
N LEU A 10 3.25 -7.35 8.70
CA LEU A 10 2.66 -6.12 9.27
C LEU A 10 1.71 -5.39 8.31
N GLU A 11 2.08 -5.31 7.03
CA GLU A 11 1.27 -4.70 5.96
C GLU A 11 0.00 -5.51 5.68
N GLY A 12 0.08 -6.86 5.63
CA GLY A 12 -1.09 -7.71 5.45
C GLY A 12 -2.08 -7.66 6.63
N GLN A 13 -1.55 -7.62 7.86
CA GLN A 13 -2.36 -7.41 9.07
C GLN A 13 -3.04 -6.04 9.06
N ALA A 14 -2.36 -5.00 8.57
CA ALA A 14 -2.93 -3.67 8.42
C ALA A 14 -4.09 -3.63 7.42
N VAL A 15 -4.00 -4.39 6.32
CA VAL A 15 -5.12 -4.56 5.36
C VAL A 15 -6.31 -5.22 6.05
N GLU A 16 -6.09 -6.32 6.77
CA GLU A 16 -7.16 -7.00 7.49
C GLU A 16 -7.85 -6.06 8.49
N ALA A 17 -7.07 -5.35 9.32
CA ALA A 17 -7.57 -4.38 10.28
C ALA A 17 -8.41 -3.27 9.61
N TYR A 18 -7.90 -2.71 8.50
CA TYR A 18 -8.62 -1.70 7.73
C TYR A 18 -9.95 -2.23 7.18
N PHE A 19 -9.95 -3.36 6.48
CA PHE A 19 -11.18 -3.86 5.86
C PHE A 19 -12.18 -4.44 6.87
N LYS A 20 -11.76 -4.81 8.08
CA LYS A 20 -12.67 -5.14 9.18
C LYS A 20 -13.49 -3.93 9.59
N THR A 21 -12.87 -2.75 9.75
CA THR A 21 -13.59 -1.51 10.11
C THR A 21 -14.49 -0.97 8.99
N HIS A 22 -14.30 -1.45 7.76
CA HIS A 22 -15.10 -1.09 6.57
C HIS A 22 -16.12 -2.16 6.19
N SER A 23 -16.47 -3.05 7.11
CA SER A 23 -17.51 -4.06 6.92
C SER A 23 -18.64 -3.88 7.91
N SER A 24 -19.86 -4.23 7.50
CA SER A 24 -21.02 -4.25 8.40
C SER A 24 -21.12 -5.59 9.12
N GLU A 25 -21.61 -5.61 10.36
CA GLU A 25 -21.86 -6.87 11.09
C GLU A 25 -22.79 -7.84 10.34
N ALA A 26 -23.76 -7.30 9.58
CA ALA A 26 -24.69 -8.09 8.78
C ALA A 26 -24.06 -8.71 7.51
N ASN A 27 -22.89 -8.22 7.08
CA ASN A 27 -22.19 -8.71 5.90
C ASN A 27 -20.67 -8.48 6.08
N PRO A 28 -20.01 -9.31 6.90
CA PRO A 28 -18.59 -9.13 7.21
C PRO A 28 -17.71 -9.43 5.99
N ASN A 29 -16.52 -8.83 5.97
CA ASN A 29 -15.49 -9.24 5.02
C ASN A 29 -14.87 -10.58 5.47
N HIS A 30 -14.66 -11.47 4.50
CA HIS A 30 -13.99 -12.75 4.69
C HIS A 30 -12.57 -12.63 4.15
N PHE A 31 -11.59 -13.10 4.93
CA PHE A 31 -10.18 -12.97 4.62
C PHE A 31 -9.56 -14.34 4.39
N THR A 32 -8.73 -14.47 3.37
CA THR A 32 -7.88 -15.64 3.14
C THR A 32 -6.44 -15.18 3.04
N PHE A 33 -5.59 -15.73 3.90
CA PHE A 33 -4.16 -15.41 3.94
C PHE A 33 -3.39 -16.51 3.23
N PHE A 34 -2.52 -16.10 2.31
CA PHE A 34 -1.55 -16.98 1.70
C PHE A 34 -0.18 -16.64 2.29
N ASP A 35 0.40 -17.58 3.02
CA ASP A 35 1.69 -17.45 3.69
C ASP A 35 2.57 -18.67 3.39
N HIS A 36 3.89 -18.52 3.60
CA HIS A 36 4.87 -19.61 3.45
C HIS A 36 4.80 -20.33 2.10
N PHE A 37 4.55 -19.59 1.02
CA PHE A 37 4.54 -20.09 -0.34
C PHE A 37 5.76 -19.61 -1.12
N GLU A 38 6.11 -20.36 -2.16
CA GLU A 38 7.02 -19.90 -3.20
C GLU A 38 6.21 -19.22 -4.31
N ASP A 39 6.71 -18.11 -4.85
CA ASP A 39 5.94 -17.29 -5.78
C ASP A 39 5.42 -18.05 -7.03
N HIS A 40 6.08 -19.15 -7.42
CA HIS A 40 5.64 -20.00 -8.53
C HIS A 40 4.32 -20.73 -8.26
N GLN A 41 3.88 -20.80 -7.01
CA GLN A 41 2.63 -21.43 -6.57
C GLN A 41 1.42 -20.48 -6.66
N ILE A 42 1.64 -19.18 -6.85
CA ILE A 42 0.57 -18.16 -6.95
C ILE A 42 -0.54 -18.53 -7.97
N PRO A 43 -0.23 -19.07 -9.17
CA PRO A 43 -1.26 -19.44 -10.13
C PRO A 43 -2.26 -20.50 -9.61
N ASP A 44 -1.86 -21.33 -8.65
CA ASP A 44 -2.68 -22.41 -8.08
C ASP A 44 -3.64 -21.91 -6.98
N PHE A 45 -3.56 -20.63 -6.59
CA PHE A 45 -4.38 -20.05 -5.52
C PHE A 45 -5.80 -19.68 -5.95
N HIS A 46 -6.13 -19.83 -7.24
CA HIS A 46 -7.44 -19.51 -7.80
C HIS A 46 -7.92 -18.10 -7.43
N LEU A 47 -7.02 -17.13 -7.60
CA LEU A 47 -7.22 -15.73 -7.20
C LEU A 47 -8.42 -15.05 -7.89
N GLU A 48 -8.92 -15.61 -8.98
CA GLU A 48 -10.15 -15.17 -9.66
C GLU A 48 -11.42 -15.34 -8.82
N ASN A 49 -11.39 -16.16 -7.76
CA ASN A 49 -12.54 -16.39 -6.89
C ASN A 49 -12.70 -15.33 -5.79
N PHE A 50 -11.76 -14.39 -5.68
CA PHE A 50 -11.77 -13.33 -4.68
C PHE A 50 -12.24 -12.00 -5.29
N ASP A 51 -12.99 -11.23 -4.51
CA ASP A 51 -13.46 -9.91 -4.90
C ASP A 51 -12.30 -8.91 -5.00
N LEU A 52 -11.28 -9.09 -4.13
CA LEU A 52 -10.11 -8.22 -4.02
C LEU A 52 -8.90 -9.04 -3.58
N VAL A 53 -7.75 -8.82 -4.23
CA VAL A 53 -6.49 -9.51 -3.90
C VAL A 53 -5.42 -8.47 -3.57
N PHE A 54 -4.87 -8.53 -2.36
CA PHE A 54 -3.75 -7.69 -1.92
C PHE A 54 -2.44 -8.44 -2.00
N ARG A 55 -1.46 -7.82 -2.66
CA ARG A 55 -0.06 -8.22 -2.60
C ARG A 55 0.67 -7.41 -1.52
N SER A 56 1.30 -8.10 -0.58
CA SER A 56 2.27 -7.49 0.33
C SER A 56 3.61 -7.20 -0.37
N PRO A 57 4.37 -6.17 0.06
CA PRO A 57 5.65 -5.81 -0.55
C PRO A 57 6.69 -6.94 -0.62
N SER A 58 6.59 -7.95 0.26
CA SER A 58 7.48 -9.12 0.30
C SER A 58 7.25 -10.12 -0.83
N VAL A 59 6.09 -10.09 -1.49
CA VAL A 59 5.77 -10.99 -2.60
C VAL A 59 6.31 -10.37 -3.88
N HIS A 60 7.15 -11.11 -4.61
CA HIS A 60 7.84 -10.56 -5.75
C HIS A 60 6.85 -10.24 -6.89
N PRO A 61 6.91 -9.04 -7.50
CA PRO A 61 5.93 -8.63 -8.50
C PRO A 61 6.06 -9.38 -9.84
N GLN A 62 7.18 -10.06 -10.10
CA GLN A 62 7.40 -10.77 -11.38
C GLN A 62 6.35 -11.82 -11.73
N PHE A 63 5.62 -12.37 -10.75
CA PHE A 63 4.63 -13.44 -10.96
C PHE A 63 3.18 -12.94 -10.99
N ILE A 64 2.98 -11.62 -11.08
CA ILE A 64 1.66 -10.98 -11.05
C ILE A 64 1.53 -9.88 -12.11
N LEU A 65 2.62 -9.56 -12.82
CA LEU A 65 2.59 -8.61 -13.93
C LEU A 65 1.91 -9.22 -15.16
N GLU A 66 2.13 -10.51 -15.43
CA GLU A 66 1.48 -11.17 -16.56
C GLU A 66 0.07 -11.67 -16.18
N PRO A 67 -0.96 -11.41 -17.00
CA PRO A 67 -2.33 -11.89 -16.76
C PRO A 67 -2.46 -13.41 -16.59
N GLU A 68 -1.55 -14.17 -17.19
CA GLU A 68 -1.52 -15.64 -17.11
C GLU A 68 -1.02 -16.13 -15.74
N GLN A 69 -0.19 -15.36 -15.06
CA GLN A 69 0.43 -15.71 -13.78
C GLN A 69 -0.45 -15.34 -12.58
N ARG A 70 -1.35 -14.37 -12.73
CA ARG A 70 -2.24 -13.86 -11.65
C ARG A 70 -3.54 -14.66 -11.47
N GLY A 71 -3.69 -15.79 -12.17
CA GLY A 71 -5.01 -16.39 -12.40
C GLY A 71 -5.92 -15.40 -13.15
N LYS A 72 -7.17 -15.72 -13.47
CA LYS A 72 -8.03 -14.79 -14.23
C LYS A 72 -8.47 -13.54 -13.45
N SER A 73 -7.88 -13.29 -12.28
CA SER A 73 -8.24 -12.19 -11.39
C SER A 73 -7.93 -10.83 -12.03
N GLN A 74 -8.96 -9.99 -12.11
CA GLN A 74 -8.85 -8.60 -12.59
C GLN A 74 -8.75 -7.60 -11.42
N ASN A 75 -9.01 -8.04 -10.18
CA ASN A 75 -9.14 -7.18 -9.00
C ASN A 75 -7.93 -7.29 -8.07
N TRP A 76 -6.74 -7.46 -8.63
CA TRP A 76 -5.51 -7.50 -7.84
C TRP A 76 -4.91 -6.09 -7.69
N THR A 77 -4.33 -5.84 -6.53
CA THR A 77 -3.63 -4.59 -6.22
C THR A 77 -2.51 -4.83 -5.21
N SER A 78 -1.59 -3.87 -5.10
CA SER A 78 -0.68 -3.77 -3.97
C SER A 78 -1.23 -2.77 -2.96
N ILE A 79 -0.82 -2.87 -1.70
CA ILE A 79 -1.26 -1.93 -0.66
C ILE A 79 -0.89 -0.48 -1.05
N THR A 80 0.29 -0.30 -1.63
CA THR A 80 0.74 0.99 -2.15
C THR A 80 -0.14 1.50 -3.31
N ASN A 81 -0.49 0.64 -4.28
CA ASN A 81 -1.40 1.03 -5.36
C ASN A 81 -2.77 1.43 -4.82
N TYR A 82 -3.37 0.61 -3.96
CA TYR A 82 -4.66 0.90 -3.32
C TYR A 82 -4.63 2.23 -2.56
N PHE A 83 -3.56 2.50 -1.81
CA PHE A 83 -3.38 3.77 -1.11
C PHE A 83 -3.29 4.94 -2.09
N PHE A 84 -2.52 4.84 -3.18
CA PHE A 84 -2.39 5.92 -4.18
C PHE A 84 -3.69 6.19 -4.94
N GLU A 85 -4.48 5.15 -5.20
CA GLU A 85 -5.80 5.26 -5.82
C GLU A 85 -6.82 5.91 -4.89
N SER A 86 -6.78 5.55 -3.60
CA SER A 86 -7.78 5.99 -2.60
C SER A 86 -7.43 7.30 -1.90
N CYS A 87 -6.16 7.68 -1.83
CA CYS A 87 -5.70 8.87 -1.14
C CYS A 87 -6.13 10.15 -1.87
N LYS A 88 -6.78 11.05 -1.11
CA LYS A 88 -7.31 12.33 -1.60
C LYS A 88 -6.30 13.47 -1.52
N ALA A 89 -5.26 13.31 -0.70
CA ALA A 89 -4.22 14.31 -0.51
C ALA A 89 -3.09 14.20 -1.54
N PRO A 90 -2.35 15.29 -1.80
CA PRO A 90 -1.08 15.21 -2.51
C PRO A 90 -0.10 14.27 -1.79
N ILE A 91 0.71 13.56 -2.58
CA ILE A 91 1.70 12.59 -2.09
C ILE A 91 3.09 13.02 -2.54
N ILE A 92 4.02 13.13 -1.58
CA ILE A 92 5.46 13.17 -1.81
C ILE A 92 6.00 11.75 -1.61
N GLY A 93 6.41 11.09 -2.69
CA GLY A 93 7.00 9.77 -2.64
C GLY A 93 8.52 9.84 -2.57
N VAL A 94 9.14 9.19 -1.58
CA VAL A 94 10.59 9.13 -1.43
C VAL A 94 11.06 7.69 -1.57
N THR A 95 11.99 7.45 -2.50
CA THR A 95 12.60 6.13 -2.72
C THR A 95 14.11 6.25 -2.93
N GLY A 96 14.81 5.12 -3.00
CA GLY A 96 16.27 5.04 -3.16
C GLY A 96 16.92 3.98 -2.27
N THR A 97 18.23 3.79 -2.43
CA THR A 97 18.98 2.73 -1.74
C THR A 97 19.10 3.01 -0.25
N LYS A 98 19.54 4.23 0.11
CA LYS A 98 19.80 4.67 1.48
C LYS A 98 19.20 6.05 1.74
N GLY A 99 19.00 6.39 3.01
CA GLY A 99 18.57 7.72 3.43
C GLY A 99 17.07 8.02 3.29
N LYS A 100 16.26 7.12 2.69
CA LYS A 100 14.81 7.33 2.49
C LYS A 100 14.10 7.80 3.77
N GLY A 101 14.22 7.03 4.85
CA GLY A 101 13.54 7.34 6.10
C GLY A 101 13.99 8.66 6.73
N THR A 102 15.29 8.96 6.69
CA THR A 102 15.85 10.25 7.14
C THR A 102 15.31 11.41 6.31
N THR A 103 15.31 11.27 4.97
CA THR A 103 14.80 12.29 4.06
C THR A 103 13.30 12.53 4.28
N CYS A 104 12.50 11.48 4.38
CA CYS A 104 11.08 11.59 4.73
C CYS A 104 10.85 12.29 6.06
N SER A 105 11.64 11.97 7.08
CA SER A 105 11.54 12.59 8.41
C SER A 105 11.87 14.09 8.35
N ILE A 106 12.92 14.47 7.61
CA ILE A 106 13.29 15.88 7.40
C ILE A 106 12.18 16.62 6.66
N ILE A 107 11.68 16.08 5.53
CA ILE A 107 10.58 16.67 4.76
C ILE A 107 9.35 16.88 5.65
N THR A 108 8.96 15.84 6.40
CA THR A 108 7.81 15.88 7.31
C THR A 108 7.97 16.96 8.37
N ASN A 109 9.11 17.00 9.06
CA ASN A 109 9.35 17.95 10.15
C ASN A 109 9.43 19.40 9.66
N LEU A 110 10.03 19.63 8.50
CA LEU A 110 10.08 20.96 7.88
C LEU A 110 8.67 21.42 7.49
N LEU A 111 7.88 20.57 6.82
CA LEU A 111 6.54 20.95 6.36
C LEU A 111 5.55 21.18 7.51
N ARG A 112 5.72 20.49 8.63
CA ARG A 112 4.95 20.75 9.87
C ARG A 112 5.20 22.13 10.47
N GLN A 113 6.28 22.82 10.10
CA GLN A 113 6.52 24.21 10.52
C GLN A 113 5.68 25.23 9.72
N PHE A 114 4.93 24.78 8.70
CA PHE A 114 4.10 25.63 7.84
C PHE A 114 2.62 25.23 7.94
N PRO A 115 1.98 25.34 9.12
CA PRO A 115 0.59 24.90 9.35
C PRO A 115 -0.44 25.70 8.55
N GLU A 116 -0.07 26.83 7.96
CA GLU A 116 -0.91 27.60 7.05
C GLU A 116 -1.05 26.96 5.65
N ARG A 117 -0.17 26.01 5.29
CA ARG A 117 -0.19 25.32 3.99
C ARG A 117 -1.00 24.03 4.00
N PHE A 118 -0.89 23.25 5.07
CA PHE A 118 -1.53 21.94 5.20
C PHE A 118 -2.03 21.75 6.62
N ASN A 119 -3.20 21.12 6.77
CA ASN A 119 -3.77 20.84 8.09
C ASN A 119 -2.92 19.81 8.85
N ASN A 120 -2.59 18.70 8.20
CA ASN A 120 -1.70 17.67 8.73
C ASN A 120 -0.69 17.18 7.70
N ILE A 121 0.45 16.69 8.20
CA ILE A 121 1.45 15.97 7.40
C ILE A 121 1.54 14.53 7.90
N HIS A 122 1.10 13.59 7.06
CA HIS A 122 1.11 12.16 7.34
C HIS A 122 2.42 11.54 6.82
N LEU A 123 3.16 10.91 7.72
CA LEU A 123 4.36 10.15 7.38
C LEU A 123 4.02 8.67 7.39
N VAL A 124 4.06 8.02 6.22
CA VAL A 124 3.63 6.64 6.02
C VAL A 124 4.63 5.84 5.20
N GLY A 125 4.41 4.53 5.09
CA GLY A 125 5.22 3.61 4.30
C GLY A 125 6.11 2.75 5.18
N ASN A 126 7.33 2.45 4.74
CA ASN A 126 8.24 1.56 5.51
C ASN A 126 8.77 2.19 6.81
N ILE A 127 8.49 3.48 7.05
CA ILE A 127 8.74 4.13 8.32
C ILE A 127 7.44 4.71 8.88
N GLY A 128 7.19 4.44 10.15
CA GLY A 128 5.99 4.88 10.84
C GLY A 128 4.85 3.85 10.71
N THR A 129 3.65 4.34 10.41
CA THR A 129 2.42 3.53 10.39
C THR A 129 2.16 2.97 8.99
N PRO A 130 1.70 1.71 8.85
CA PRO A 130 1.23 1.17 7.58
C PRO A 130 0.24 2.12 6.90
N ALA A 131 0.49 2.45 5.64
CA ALA A 131 -0.18 3.56 4.97
C ALA A 131 -1.72 3.40 4.94
N ILE A 132 -2.21 2.17 4.78
CA ILE A 132 -3.65 1.90 4.71
C ILE A 132 -4.40 2.27 5.99
N LEU A 133 -3.75 2.24 7.17
CA LEU A 133 -4.37 2.59 8.45
C LEU A 133 -4.53 4.11 8.66
N GLU A 134 -3.83 4.92 7.85
CA GLU A 134 -3.96 6.39 7.88
C GLU A 134 -4.99 6.90 6.87
N LEU A 135 -5.46 6.05 5.96
CA LEU A 135 -6.23 6.45 4.79
C LEU A 135 -7.50 7.25 5.14
N ASP A 136 -8.26 6.83 6.16
CA ASP A 136 -9.51 7.50 6.54
C ASP A 136 -9.29 8.82 7.29
N LYS A 137 -8.09 9.03 7.82
CA LYS A 137 -7.72 10.27 8.52
C LYS A 137 -7.31 11.37 7.55
N ILE A 138 -6.95 11.00 6.32
CA ILE A 138 -6.41 11.91 5.32
C ILE A 138 -7.53 12.64 4.57
N THR A 139 -7.43 13.96 4.54
CA THR A 139 -8.33 14.85 3.80
C THR A 139 -7.59 15.56 2.66
N GLU A 140 -8.32 16.20 1.75
CA GLU A 140 -7.75 16.99 0.64
C GLU A 140 -6.89 18.18 1.09
N LYS A 141 -6.99 18.58 2.37
CA LYS A 141 -6.22 19.68 2.97
C LYS A 141 -4.92 19.21 3.64
N ASP A 142 -4.66 17.92 3.62
CA ASP A 142 -3.46 17.32 4.21
C ASP A 142 -2.38 17.08 3.14
N LEU A 143 -1.22 16.59 3.57
CA LEU A 143 -0.15 16.12 2.70
C LEU A 143 0.40 14.79 3.21
N VAL A 144 0.70 13.89 2.29
CA VAL A 144 1.35 12.61 2.60
C VAL A 144 2.81 12.63 2.19
N VAL A 145 3.69 12.25 3.11
CA VAL A 145 5.09 11.89 2.84
C VAL A 145 5.19 10.37 2.93
N TYR A 146 5.39 9.71 1.79
CA TYR A 146 5.37 8.26 1.68
C TYR A 146 6.80 7.75 1.44
N GLU A 147 7.35 6.98 2.39
CA GLU A 147 8.58 6.22 2.16
C GLU A 147 8.32 4.91 1.41
N MET A 148 8.88 4.77 0.21
CA MET A 148 8.62 3.66 -0.69
C MET A 148 9.89 2.82 -0.94
N SER A 149 9.77 1.51 -0.81
CA SER A 149 10.79 0.54 -1.24
C SER A 149 10.74 0.33 -2.76
N SER A 150 11.83 -0.19 -3.33
CA SER A 150 11.85 -0.59 -4.75
C SER A 150 10.77 -1.63 -5.09
N PHE A 151 10.48 -2.56 -4.16
CA PHE A 151 9.45 -3.58 -4.35
C PHE A 151 8.03 -2.99 -4.40
N GLN A 152 7.76 -1.92 -3.65
CA GLN A 152 6.50 -1.16 -3.72
C GLN A 152 6.41 -0.33 -5.00
N CYS A 153 7.54 0.19 -5.50
CA CYS A 153 7.58 0.99 -6.72
C CYS A 153 7.44 0.17 -8.01
N TRP A 154 7.75 -1.13 -7.98
CA TRP A 154 7.86 -1.97 -9.19
C TRP A 154 6.57 -2.01 -10.01
N ASP A 155 5.43 -2.17 -9.35
CA ASP A 155 4.10 -2.31 -9.96
C ASP A 155 3.22 -1.06 -9.71
N LEU A 156 3.83 0.06 -9.32
CA LEU A 156 3.11 1.29 -9.01
C LEU A 156 2.51 1.89 -10.29
N ARG A 157 1.18 2.05 -10.31
CA ARG A 157 0.43 2.52 -11.49
C ARG A 157 0.24 4.04 -11.52
N LYS A 158 0.32 4.69 -10.37
CA LYS A 158 0.10 6.13 -10.21
C LYS A 158 1.32 6.80 -9.62
N SER A 159 1.81 7.86 -10.27
CA SER A 159 2.96 8.62 -9.78
C SER A 159 2.58 9.44 -8.53
N PRO A 160 3.49 9.63 -7.56
CA PRO A 160 3.30 10.64 -6.54
C PRO A 160 3.30 12.03 -7.18
N HIS A 161 2.76 13.02 -6.48
CA HIS A 161 2.72 14.40 -6.97
C HIS A 161 4.13 15.01 -7.03
N VAL A 162 4.99 14.59 -6.08
CA VAL A 162 6.42 14.88 -6.08
C VAL A 162 7.17 13.58 -5.81
N ALA A 163 8.16 13.26 -6.64
CA ALA A 163 9.02 12.09 -6.47
C ALA A 163 10.45 12.53 -6.07
N VAL A 164 10.98 11.93 -5.00
CA VAL A 164 12.37 12.08 -4.58
C VAL A 164 13.06 10.73 -4.73
N VAL A 165 14.06 10.66 -5.61
CA VAL A 165 14.84 9.45 -5.86
C VAL A 165 16.27 9.68 -5.36
N LEU A 166 16.61 9.02 -4.26
CA LEU A 166 17.93 9.07 -3.66
C LEU A 166 18.86 8.06 -4.36
N ARG A 167 20.16 8.37 -4.40
CA ARG A 167 21.19 7.45 -4.88
C ARG A 167 21.48 6.36 -3.84
#